data_AF-A0A223SDX7-F1
#
_entry.id   AF-A0A223SDX7-F1
#
_cell.length_a   1.000
_cell.length_b   1.000
_cell.length_c   1.000
_cell.angle_alpha   90.00
_cell.angle_beta   90.00
_cell.angle_gamma   90.00
#
_symmetry.space_group_name_H-M   'P 1'
#
loop_
_entity.id
_entity.type
_entity.pdbx_description
1 polymer ?
#
loop_
_entity_poly.entity_id
_entity_poly.type
_entity_poly.pdbx_seq_one_letter_code
_entity_poly.pdbx_strand_id
1 'polypeptide(L)'
;MDPVSLVLGAAIAFGGVLVGRMLPRRADRQALQLHQQQHHQQALSSSQRTPQPICGCGHHLVFHDQKTKMCQAQVVIPGRWTGQTGGTYRQCMCQGYRGPVPLDEYYAPDLLNDDG
;
A
#
# COMPACT_ATOMS: atom_id res chain seq x y z
N MET A 1 -9.59 -65.09 -4.92
CA MET A 1 -9.14 -63.75 -5.39
C MET A 1 -7.93 -64.00 -6.27
N ASP A 2 -7.98 -63.60 -7.54
CA ASP A 2 -6.85 -63.84 -8.43
C ASP A 2 -5.66 -62.96 -8.03
N PRO A 3 -4.45 -63.54 -7.88
CA PRO A 3 -3.27 -62.81 -7.40
C PRO A 3 -2.91 -61.64 -8.32
N VAL A 4 -3.23 -61.76 -9.62
CA VAL A 4 -3.01 -60.72 -10.63
C VAL A 4 -3.86 -59.48 -10.33
N SER A 5 -5.13 -59.65 -9.96
CA SER A 5 -6.04 -58.55 -9.65
C SER A 5 -5.61 -57.80 -8.40
N LEU A 6 -5.05 -58.51 -7.41
CA LEU A 6 -4.55 -57.91 -6.17
C LEU A 6 -3.31 -57.06 -6.43
N VAL A 7 -2.34 -57.58 -7.20
CA VAL A 7 -1.13 -56.84 -7.58
C VAL A 7 -1.48 -55.60 -8.41
N LEU A 8 -2.43 -55.72 -9.35
CA LEU A 8 -2.87 -54.61 -10.18
C LEU A 8 -3.54 -53.51 -9.34
N GLY A 9 -4.43 -53.88 -8.41
CA GLY A 9 -5.05 -52.94 -7.48
C GLY A 9 -4.04 -52.24 -6.57
N ALA A 10 -3.07 -52.99 -6.04
CA ALA A 10 -1.99 -52.44 -5.22
C ALA A 10 -1.12 -51.45 -6.00
N ALA A 11 -0.79 -51.75 -7.26
CA ALA A 11 -0.01 -50.86 -8.12
C ALA A 11 -0.74 -49.55 -8.41
N ILE A 12 -2.05 -49.60 -8.70
CA ILE A 12 -2.88 -48.42 -8.93
C ILE A 12 -2.96 -47.56 -7.67
N ALA A 13 -3.21 -48.18 -6.51
CA ALA A 13 -3.29 -47.46 -5.24
C ALA A 13 -1.96 -46.77 -4.89
N PHE A 14 -0.83 -47.47 -5.02
CA PHE A 14 0.50 -46.90 -4.78
C PHE A 14 0.82 -45.77 -5.75
N GLY A 15 0.51 -45.94 -7.04
CA GLY A 15 0.68 -44.90 -8.05
C GLY A 15 -0.11 -43.64 -7.71
N GLY A 16 -1.40 -43.79 -7.34
CA GLY A 16 -2.26 -42.68 -6.95
C GLY A 16 -1.74 -41.92 -5.71
N VAL A 17 -1.25 -42.63 -4.68
CA VAL A 17 -0.71 -42.01 -3.47
C VAL A 17 0.58 -41.24 -3.75
N LEU A 18 1.49 -41.79 -4.57
CA LEU A 18 2.73 -41.11 -4.94
C LEU A 18 2.48 -39.84 -5.75
N VAL A 19 1.61 -39.93 -6.76
CA VAL A 19 1.23 -38.77 -7.60
C VAL A 19 0.51 -37.71 -6.77
N GLY A 20 -0.46 -38.11 -5.95
CA GLY A 20 -1.22 -37.23 -5.08
C GLY A 20 -0.38 -36.48 -4.04
N ARG A 21 0.75 -37.05 -3.59
CA ARG A 21 1.68 -36.37 -2.67
C ARG A 21 2.67 -35.45 -3.38
N MET A 22 2.98 -35.69 -4.66
CA MET A 22 3.97 -34.89 -5.39
C MET A 22 3.39 -33.67 -6.10
N LEU A 23 2.18 -33.75 -6.68
CA LEU A 23 1.58 -32.63 -7.42
C LEU A 23 1.32 -31.38 -6.56
N PRO A 24 0.66 -31.46 -5.38
CA PRO A 24 0.30 -30.28 -4.60
C PRO A 24 1.55 -29.51 -4.15
N ARG A 25 2.59 -30.24 -3.75
CA ARG A 25 3.87 -29.65 -3.30
C ARG A 25 4.56 -28.82 -4.38
N ARG A 26 4.37 -29.14 -5.66
CA ARG A 26 4.92 -28.36 -6.77
C ARG A 26 4.09 -27.11 -7.03
N ALA A 27 2.76 -27.24 -7.01
CA ALA A 27 1.85 -26.12 -7.18
C ALA A 27 2.02 -25.07 -6.07
N ASP A 28 2.12 -25.49 -4.81
CA ASP A 28 2.31 -24.59 -3.66
C ASP A 28 3.63 -23.81 -3.78
N ARG A 29 4.72 -24.50 -4.18
CA ARG A 29 6.02 -23.85 -4.41
C ARG A 29 5.97 -22.82 -5.52
N GLN A 30 5.27 -23.11 -6.62
CA GLN A 30 5.09 -22.17 -7.72
C GLN A 30 4.25 -20.96 -7.29
N ALA A 31 3.16 -21.18 -6.55
CA ALA A 31 2.33 -20.09 -6.02
C ALA A 31 3.11 -19.16 -5.09
N LEU A 32 3.94 -19.72 -4.19
CA LEU A 32 4.83 -18.94 -3.32
C LEU A 32 5.84 -18.11 -4.11
N GLN A 33 6.46 -18.69 -5.15
CA GLN A 33 7.40 -17.99 -6.02
C GLN A 33 6.75 -16.84 -6.78
N LEU A 34 5.53 -17.05 -7.31
CA LEU A 34 4.76 -16.01 -7.99
C LEU A 34 4.39 -14.86 -7.03
N HIS A 35 3.90 -15.17 -5.83
CA HIS A 35 3.64 -14.16 -4.81
C HIS A 35 4.90 -13.38 -4.45
N GLN A 36 6.04 -14.05 -4.27
CA GLN A 36 7.30 -13.38 -3.96
C GLN A 36 7.76 -12.45 -5.10
N GLN A 37 7.63 -12.88 -6.36
CA GLN A 37 7.93 -12.05 -7.52
C GLN A 37 7.00 -10.84 -7.61
N GLN A 38 5.70 -11.02 -7.36
CA GLN A 38 4.73 -9.92 -7.34
C GLN A 38 5.05 -8.90 -6.26
N HIS A 39 5.39 -9.34 -5.04
CA HIS A 39 5.82 -8.44 -3.97
C HIS A 39 7.08 -7.66 -4.34
N HIS A 40 8.06 -8.31 -4.98
CA HIS A 40 9.28 -7.64 -5.42
C HIS A 40 8.99 -6.58 -6.50
N GLN A 41 8.15 -6.90 -7.50
CA GLN A 41 7.74 -5.95 -8.53
C GLN A 41 6.94 -4.76 -7.94
N GLN A 42 6.09 -5.01 -6.94
CA GLN A 42 5.36 -3.94 -6.24
C GLN A 42 6.29 -2.99 -5.47
N ALA A 43 7.33 -3.51 -4.83
CA ALA A 43 8.32 -2.69 -4.13
C ALA A 43 9.17 -1.82 -5.09
N LEU A 44 9.54 -2.36 -6.25
CA LEU A 44 10.27 -1.59 -7.27
C LEU A 44 9.40 -0.49 -7.90
N SER A 45 8.14 -0.80 -8.19
CA SER A 45 7.18 0.17 -8.76
C SER A 45 6.71 1.23 -7.75
N SER A 46 6.69 0.94 -6.44
CA SER A 46 6.50 1.98 -5.42
C SER A 46 7.73 2.89 -5.31
N SER A 47 8.94 2.34 -5.46
CA SER A 47 10.19 3.12 -5.46
C SER A 47 10.33 4.08 -6.65
N GLN A 48 9.68 3.80 -7.79
CA GLN A 48 9.68 4.67 -8.97
C GLN A 48 8.66 5.81 -8.89
N ARG A 49 7.74 5.81 -7.91
CA ARG A 49 6.81 6.93 -7.72
C ARG A 49 7.52 8.05 -6.99
N THR A 50 7.53 9.23 -7.61
CA THR A 50 7.94 10.46 -6.94
C THR A 50 7.09 10.62 -5.66
N PRO A 51 7.72 10.76 -4.48
CA PRO A 51 6.97 10.94 -3.24
C PRO A 51 6.09 12.17 -3.38
N GLN A 52 4.78 11.98 -3.19
CA GLN A 52 3.85 13.10 -3.22
C GLN A 52 4.03 13.92 -1.95
N PRO A 53 4.13 15.26 -2.02
CA PRO A 53 4.25 16.12 -0.85
C PRO A 53 2.88 16.22 -0.15
N ILE A 54 2.47 15.14 0.52
CA ILE A 54 1.25 15.06 1.30
C ILE A 54 1.50 15.53 2.72
N CYS A 55 0.65 16.42 3.21
CA CYS A 55 0.67 16.81 4.61
C CYS A 55 0.10 15.69 5.51
N GLY A 56 0.34 15.75 6.82
CA GLY A 56 -0.27 14.82 7.79
C GLY A 56 -1.81 14.78 7.77
N CYS A 57 -2.45 15.80 7.20
CA CYS A 57 -3.90 15.86 6.94
C CYS A 57 -4.33 15.35 5.55
N GLY A 58 -3.39 14.90 4.71
CA GLY A 58 -3.66 14.38 3.37
C GLY A 58 -3.87 15.44 2.28
N HIS A 59 -3.85 16.74 2.64
CA HIS A 59 -3.90 17.83 1.65
C HIS A 59 -2.52 18.08 1.03
N HIS A 60 -2.53 18.55 -0.21
CA HIS A 60 -1.32 18.92 -0.94
C HIS A 60 -0.63 20.13 -0.30
N LEU A 61 0.71 20.17 -0.39
CA LEU A 61 1.51 21.25 0.20
C LEU A 61 1.10 22.65 -0.28
N VAL A 62 0.59 22.78 -1.51
CA VAL A 62 0.06 24.03 -2.09
C VAL A 62 -1.02 24.72 -1.25
N PHE A 63 -1.72 23.99 -0.39
CA PHE A 63 -2.74 24.56 0.50
C PHE A 63 -2.16 25.09 1.82
N HIS A 64 -0.84 25.09 2.00
CA HIS A 64 -0.21 25.55 3.22
C HIS A 64 0.33 26.97 3.05
N ASP A 65 0.08 27.78 4.07
CA ASP A 65 0.81 29.03 4.21
C ASP A 65 2.28 28.73 4.55
N GLN A 66 3.20 29.42 3.88
CA GLN A 66 4.62 29.14 3.98
C GLN A 66 5.22 29.58 5.33
N LYS A 67 4.73 30.66 5.93
CA LYS A 67 5.25 31.25 7.18
C LYS A 67 4.69 30.54 8.41
N THR A 68 3.38 30.38 8.46
CA THR A 68 2.65 29.76 9.58
C THR A 68 2.59 28.24 9.49
N LYS A 69 2.88 27.66 8.32
CA LYS A 69 2.76 26.22 8.01
C LYS A 69 1.34 25.67 8.23
N MET A 70 0.35 26.55 8.35
CA MET A 70 -1.05 26.19 8.55
C MET A 70 -1.71 25.81 7.24
N CYS A 71 -2.52 24.75 7.27
CA CYS A 71 -3.31 24.36 6.11
C CYS A 71 -4.55 25.26 5.97
N GLN A 72 -4.79 25.73 4.75
CA GLN A 72 -5.92 26.58 4.37
C GLN A 72 -7.09 25.76 3.80
N ALA A 73 -6.91 24.45 3.61
CA ALA A 73 -7.97 23.55 3.15
C ALA A 73 -9.05 23.34 4.23
N GLN A 74 -10.23 22.91 3.80
CA GLN A 74 -11.35 22.60 4.70
C GLN A 74 -11.52 21.08 4.84
N VAL A 75 -11.84 20.64 6.05
CA VAL A 75 -12.22 19.26 6.35
C VAL A 75 -13.71 19.20 6.70
N VAL A 76 -14.36 18.10 6.35
CA VAL A 76 -15.74 17.82 6.76
C VAL A 76 -15.69 17.05 8.08
N ILE A 77 -16.25 17.64 9.14
CA ILE A 77 -16.51 16.94 10.39
C ILE A 77 -17.88 16.26 10.27
N PRO A 78 -17.96 14.91 10.31
CA PRO A 78 -19.24 14.22 10.23
C PRO A 78 -20.16 14.60 11.39
N GLY A 79 -21.44 14.88 11.10
CA GLY A 79 -22.42 15.29 12.11
C GLY A 79 -22.58 14.32 13.28
N ARG A 80 -22.35 13.02 13.04
CA ARG A 80 -22.31 11.99 14.10
C ARG A 80 -21.30 12.27 15.23
N TRP A 81 -20.27 13.08 14.99
CA TRP A 81 -19.27 13.47 16.00
C TRP A 81 -19.64 14.77 16.72
N THR A 82 -20.47 15.63 16.12
CA THR A 82 -20.88 16.92 16.68
C THR A 82 -22.33 16.92 17.21
N GLY A 83 -23.05 15.80 17.09
CA GLY A 83 -24.47 15.70 17.44
C GLY A 83 -25.40 16.36 16.42
N GLN A 84 -24.93 16.59 15.19
CA GLN A 84 -25.70 17.24 14.12
C GLN A 84 -26.10 16.23 13.03
N THR A 85 -27.16 16.54 12.28
CA THR A 85 -27.68 15.68 11.21
C THR A 85 -26.85 15.72 9.92
N GLY A 86 -26.06 16.79 9.71
CA GLY A 86 -25.19 16.97 8.55
C GLY A 86 -23.72 17.15 8.94
N GLY A 87 -22.82 17.08 7.94
CA GLY A 87 -21.41 17.42 8.15
C GLY A 87 -21.19 18.92 8.27
N THR A 88 -20.21 19.35 9.06
CA THR A 88 -19.78 20.76 9.12
C THR A 88 -18.41 20.92 8.50
N TYR A 89 -18.23 21.98 7.72
CA TYR A 89 -16.92 22.34 7.20
C TYR A 89 -16.16 23.18 8.23
N ARG A 90 -14.90 22.81 8.45
CA ARG A 90 -13.98 23.51 9.36
C ARG A 90 -12.63 23.63 8.67
N GLN A 91 -11.87 24.67 8.98
CA GLN A 91 -10.49 24.78 8.51
C GLN A 91 -9.66 23.61 9.06
N CYS A 92 -8.80 23.05 8.22
CA CYS A 92 -7.89 22.00 8.63
C CYS A 92 -6.89 22.53 9.67
N MET A 93 -6.79 21.84 10.81
CA MET A 93 -5.90 22.25 11.91
C MET A 93 -4.55 21.52 11.89
N CYS A 94 -4.12 20.96 10.76
CA CYS A 94 -2.77 20.42 10.63
C CYS A 94 -1.75 21.56 10.60
N GLN A 95 -0.69 21.43 11.40
CA GLN A 95 0.39 22.40 11.54
C GLN A 95 1.56 22.14 10.56
N GLY A 96 1.30 21.41 9.47
CA GLY A 96 2.25 21.27 8.37
C GLY A 96 2.67 19.85 8.01
N TYR A 97 3.57 19.81 7.03
CA TYR A 97 4.06 18.62 6.36
C TYR A 97 4.82 17.67 7.30
N ARG A 98 4.58 16.36 7.17
CA ARG A 98 5.34 15.32 7.86
C ARG A 98 6.02 14.42 6.83
N GLY A 99 7.32 14.59 6.66
CA GLY A 99 8.14 13.82 5.73
C GLY A 99 9.55 14.41 5.60
N PRO A 100 10.36 13.91 4.65
CA PRO A 100 11.67 14.49 4.33
C PRO A 100 11.52 15.93 3.82
N VAL A 101 12.54 16.77 4.05
CA VAL A 101 12.51 18.19 3.64
C VAL A 101 11.97 18.34 2.21
N PRO A 102 10.93 19.15 1.99
CA PRO A 102 10.37 19.43 0.67
C PRO A 102 11.47 19.81 -0.33
N LEU A 103 11.34 19.32 -1.56
CA LEU A 103 12.33 19.52 -2.63
C LEU A 103 12.61 21.02 -2.82
N ASP A 104 11.55 21.82 -2.82
CA ASP A 104 11.57 23.27 -3.03
C ASP A 104 12.38 23.97 -1.93
N GLU A 105 12.18 23.57 -0.67
CA GLU A 105 12.91 24.10 0.50
C GLU A 105 14.39 23.67 0.48
N TYR A 106 14.72 22.53 -0.12
CA TYR A 106 16.11 22.05 -0.22
C TYR A 106 16.88 22.64 -1.40
N TYR A 107 16.28 22.71 -2.59
CA TYR A 107 16.98 23.11 -3.82
C TYR A 107 16.82 24.58 -4.19
N ALA A 108 15.76 25.26 -3.74
CA ALA A 108 15.46 26.63 -4.14
C ALA A 108 14.92 27.50 -2.99
N PRO A 109 15.64 27.60 -1.85
CA PRO A 109 15.19 28.41 -0.72
C PRO A 109 15.04 29.89 -1.08
N ASP A 110 15.82 30.41 -2.03
CA ASP A 110 15.77 31.82 -2.44
C ASP A 110 14.48 32.19 -3.17
N LEU A 111 13.79 31.22 -3.79
CA LEU A 111 12.48 31.44 -4.43
C LEU A 111 11.34 31.44 -3.41
N LEU A 112 11.63 31.01 -2.18
CA LEU A 112 10.67 30.87 -1.10
C LEU A 112 10.69 32.07 -0.15
N ASN A 113 11.75 32.87 -0.14
CA ASN A 113 11.82 34.06 0.70
C ASN A 113 11.27 35.27 -0.07
N ASP A 114 10.33 36.02 0.52
CA ASP A 114 9.75 37.26 -0.02
C ASP A 114 10.76 38.46 -0.02
N ASP A 115 12.07 38.20 -0.16
CA ASP A 115 13.11 39.22 -0.05
C ASP A 115 13.39 39.91 -1.41
N GLY A 116 12.33 40.23 -2.16
CA GLY A 116 12.36 40.99 -3.41
C GLY A 116 12.16 42.49 -3.22
#